data_AF-A0AAX0Q9R9-F1
#
_entry.id   AF-A0AAX0Q9R9-F1
#
_cell.length_a   1.000
_cell.length_b   1.000
_cell.length_c   1.000
_cell.angle_alpha   90.00
_cell.angle_beta   90.00
_cell.angle_gamma   90.00
#
_symmetry.space_group_name_H-M   'P 1'
#
loop_
_entity.id
_entity.type
_entity.pdbx_description
1 polymer ?
#
loop_
_entity_poly.entity_id
_entity_poly.type
_entity_poly.pdbx_seq_one_letter_code
_entity_poly.pdbx_strand_id
1 'polypeptide(L)'
;MGLERSVEDQVAEFRYKAKITKGVADRTLRTWFAKGIKAPGLAQHAVVSELYLLYLPFWRFVAQGKAVACGYSEYTEQTGNVIRNIFEELIDEEFIWTECACDTGKYGIEKLWLDPGGEIPYVRGSVVSMEPGGSAVEASRRGREAVHGMIKNAVEKRIDTITLKKSFLIPKVFELVYAPVWIAHYEYKGGHFTAVVDGVKGEVLGGTAPINLTARTRMMILSLAAGGIMIGSSIAMLIHAGPYHLVEMFQIILLLLGIALCMAGYPAFREGKTFTAAGTMQHISTLRPAVRIPKQLTDQEILNHESTVLQCPLCGEEVKQPWGEVVIPCKGCGHLLDITADTVKIVPYDLAKPDLLAMVAMKGVEPEYIPFWRFDVNFEVTDRLAGGDTSTGLPNIAGKRSYYICAADIPRYLAEPWEIDLTIRNPEIVEVMGGRDGEYRPIFINQSTARELTEFLYLRYETEKPGILQVLRYNFTVENSRIVYIPYYKEQASYIPGI
;
A
#
# COMPACT_ATOMS: atom_id res chain seq x y z
N MET A 1 -3.95 -24.52 33.11
CA MET A 1 -3.08 -24.56 31.92
C MET A 1 -3.84 -23.85 30.81
N GLY A 2 -3.93 -22.52 30.91
CA GLY A 2 -4.67 -21.68 29.97
C GLY A 2 -3.73 -21.30 28.83
N LEU A 3 -4.15 -21.53 27.58
CA LEU A 3 -3.42 -21.08 26.41
C LEU A 3 -3.42 -19.55 26.40
N GLU A 4 -2.24 -18.95 26.44
CA GLU A 4 -2.01 -17.57 25.98
C GLU A 4 -2.52 -17.48 24.54
N ARG A 5 -3.64 -16.78 24.31
CA ARG A 5 -4.08 -16.45 22.95
C ARG A 5 -3.22 -15.31 22.44
N SER A 6 -2.49 -15.57 21.35
CA SER A 6 -1.57 -14.61 20.75
C SER A 6 -2.34 -13.46 20.08
N VAL A 7 -1.62 -12.37 19.76
CA VAL A 7 -2.07 -11.23 18.94
C VAL A 7 -2.66 -11.67 17.56
N GLU A 8 -2.52 -12.94 17.18
CA GLU A 8 -3.08 -13.50 15.94
C GLU A 8 -4.59 -13.77 16.01
N ASP A 9 -5.18 -14.03 17.19
CA ASP A 9 -6.63 -14.25 17.38
C ASP A 9 -7.48 -12.96 17.25
N GLN A 10 -6.82 -11.89 16.84
CA GLN A 10 -7.32 -10.55 16.85
C GLN A 10 -7.62 -10.12 15.37
N VAL A 11 -6.86 -10.55 14.38
CA VAL A 11 -7.03 -10.06 12.99
C VAL A 11 -8.38 -10.48 12.39
N ALA A 12 -9.11 -9.53 11.78
CA ALA A 12 -10.37 -9.84 11.10
C ALA A 12 -10.13 -10.82 9.93
N GLU A 13 -10.90 -11.91 9.90
CA GLU A 13 -10.78 -12.97 8.89
C GLU A 13 -11.94 -12.91 7.89
N PHE A 14 -11.60 -12.88 6.59
CA PHE A 14 -12.56 -12.84 5.50
C PHE A 14 -12.26 -13.91 4.44
N ARG A 15 -13.26 -14.34 3.69
CA ARG A 15 -13.07 -15.23 2.53
C ARG A 15 -13.74 -14.69 1.28
N TYR A 16 -13.14 -14.98 0.14
CA TYR A 16 -13.73 -14.68 -1.17
C TYR A 16 -14.64 -15.81 -1.63
N LYS A 17 -15.82 -15.50 -2.16
CA LYS A 17 -16.66 -16.52 -2.78
C LYS A 17 -16.00 -17.03 -4.07
N ALA A 18 -15.80 -18.34 -4.18
CA ALA A 18 -15.38 -18.96 -5.44
C ALA A 18 -16.42 -18.69 -6.54
N LYS A 19 -16.02 -18.00 -7.60
CA LYS A 19 -16.86 -17.69 -8.76
C LYS A 19 -16.68 -18.71 -9.88
N ILE A 20 -15.49 -19.31 -9.94
CA ILE A 20 -15.08 -20.25 -10.98
C ILE A 20 -15.42 -21.68 -10.57
N THR A 21 -16.12 -22.40 -11.45
CA THR A 21 -16.42 -23.83 -11.24
C THR A 21 -15.27 -24.72 -11.70
N LYS A 22 -15.24 -25.97 -11.22
CA LYS A 22 -14.23 -26.97 -11.59
C LYS A 22 -14.05 -27.10 -13.11
N GLY A 23 -15.15 -27.11 -13.87
CA GLY A 23 -15.09 -27.25 -15.33
C GLY A 23 -14.55 -26.00 -16.03
N VAL A 24 -14.73 -24.81 -15.47
CA VAL A 24 -14.11 -23.58 -15.99
C VAL A 24 -12.61 -23.59 -15.69
N ALA A 25 -12.21 -23.99 -14.47
CA ALA A 25 -10.81 -24.10 -14.08
C ALA A 25 -10.03 -25.10 -14.95
N ASP A 26 -10.60 -26.28 -15.26
CA ASP A 26 -9.99 -27.25 -16.17
C ASP A 26 -9.79 -26.67 -17.58
N ARG A 27 -10.78 -25.93 -18.10
CA ARG A 27 -10.64 -25.26 -19.40
C ARG A 27 -9.55 -24.19 -19.40
N THR A 28 -9.53 -23.32 -18.39
CA THR A 28 -8.46 -22.30 -18.22
C THR A 28 -7.09 -22.97 -18.21
N LEU A 29 -6.94 -24.06 -17.44
CA LEU A 29 -5.71 -24.82 -17.36
C LEU A 29 -5.28 -25.37 -18.73
N ARG A 30 -6.21 -25.97 -19.48
CA ARG A 30 -5.94 -26.48 -20.84
C ARG A 30 -5.55 -25.37 -21.81
N THR A 31 -6.17 -24.20 -21.71
CA THR A 31 -5.77 -23.02 -22.48
C THR A 31 -4.35 -22.57 -22.11
N TRP A 32 -3.98 -22.63 -20.83
CA TRP A 32 -2.62 -22.32 -20.39
C TRP A 32 -1.59 -23.33 -20.87
N PHE A 33 -1.93 -24.62 -20.95
CA PHE A 33 -1.05 -25.65 -21.54
C PHE A 33 -0.68 -25.36 -22.98
N ALA A 34 -1.58 -24.75 -23.75
CA ALA A 34 -1.35 -24.41 -25.15
C ALA A 34 -0.52 -23.14 -25.37
N LYS A 35 -0.23 -22.36 -24.30
CA LYS A 35 0.48 -21.07 -24.39
C LYS A 35 1.96 -21.15 -23.99
N GLY A 36 2.81 -20.39 -24.67
CA GLY A 36 4.21 -20.18 -24.33
C GLY A 36 5.15 -21.33 -24.74
N ILE A 37 6.28 -21.46 -24.04
CA ILE A 37 7.38 -22.39 -24.37
C ILE A 37 7.16 -23.84 -23.88
N LYS A 38 5.92 -24.21 -23.57
CA LYS A 38 5.56 -25.52 -22.98
C LYS A 38 5.65 -26.66 -24.01
N ALA A 39 5.68 -27.89 -23.52
CA ALA A 39 5.84 -29.07 -24.36
C ALA A 39 4.72 -29.18 -25.44
N PRO A 40 5.08 -29.46 -26.70
CA PRO A 40 4.11 -29.62 -27.78
C PRO A 40 3.24 -30.84 -27.49
N GLY A 41 1.92 -30.68 -27.61
CA GLY A 41 0.94 -31.70 -27.26
C GLY A 41 0.60 -31.78 -25.77
N LEU A 42 1.11 -30.88 -24.91
CA LEU A 42 0.74 -30.84 -23.49
C LEU A 42 -0.77 -30.72 -23.29
N ALA A 43 -1.43 -29.82 -24.02
CA ALA A 43 -2.88 -29.63 -23.94
C ALA A 43 -3.70 -30.88 -24.33
N GLN A 44 -3.13 -31.76 -25.17
CA GLN A 44 -3.80 -32.94 -25.71
C GLN A 44 -3.55 -34.20 -24.88
N HIS A 45 -2.33 -34.37 -24.37
CA HIS A 45 -1.92 -35.61 -23.69
C HIS A 45 -1.74 -35.46 -22.18
N ALA A 46 -1.85 -34.25 -21.62
CA ALA A 46 -1.85 -34.07 -20.17
C ALA A 46 -3.11 -34.68 -19.57
N VAL A 47 -2.92 -35.53 -18.56
CA VAL A 47 -4.00 -36.12 -17.77
C VAL A 47 -4.04 -35.40 -16.45
N VAL A 48 -5.13 -34.67 -16.18
CA VAL A 48 -5.35 -34.02 -14.88
C VAL A 48 -5.79 -35.12 -13.91
N SER A 49 -4.91 -35.49 -12.99
CA SER A 49 -5.16 -36.55 -12.02
C SER A 49 -6.06 -36.05 -10.89
N GLU A 50 -5.83 -34.82 -10.43
CA GLU A 50 -6.61 -34.19 -9.36
C GLU A 50 -6.88 -32.72 -9.68
N LEU A 51 -8.09 -32.28 -9.36
CA LEU A 51 -8.49 -30.88 -9.45
C LEU A 51 -9.48 -30.59 -8.33
N TYR A 52 -9.02 -29.86 -7.33
CA TYR A 52 -9.78 -29.53 -6.12
C TYR A 52 -9.63 -28.05 -5.75
N LEU A 53 -10.62 -27.55 -5.02
CA LEU A 53 -10.68 -26.17 -4.55
C LEU A 53 -10.05 -26.10 -3.16
N LEU A 54 -9.10 -25.19 -2.97
CA LEU A 54 -8.45 -24.90 -1.69
C LEU A 54 -8.53 -23.39 -1.43
N TYR A 55 -8.64 -22.99 -0.18
CA TYR A 55 -8.54 -21.58 0.21
C TYR A 55 -7.16 -21.28 0.79
N LEU A 56 -6.44 -20.36 0.16
CA LEU A 56 -5.13 -19.91 0.61
C LEU A 56 -5.26 -18.62 1.42
N PRO A 57 -4.63 -18.52 2.60
CA PRO A 57 -4.64 -17.31 3.41
C PRO A 57 -3.64 -16.27 2.86
N PHE A 58 -4.05 -15.00 2.87
CA PHE A 58 -3.24 -13.85 2.49
C PHE A 58 -3.39 -12.73 3.52
N TRP A 59 -2.27 -12.14 3.93
CA TRP A 59 -2.29 -10.86 4.62
C TRP A 59 -2.68 -9.78 3.62
N ARG A 60 -3.66 -8.95 3.97
CA ARG A 60 -4.04 -7.77 3.19
C ARG A 60 -3.86 -6.52 4.04
N PHE A 61 -3.10 -5.57 3.51
CA PHE A 61 -2.90 -4.26 4.10
C PHE A 61 -3.35 -3.19 3.11
N VAL A 62 -4.33 -2.38 3.52
CA VAL A 62 -4.87 -1.27 2.72
C VAL A 62 -4.55 0.03 3.45
N ALA A 63 -3.96 0.99 2.74
CA ALA A 63 -3.64 2.30 3.30
C ALA A 63 -3.85 3.41 2.26
N GLN A 64 -4.24 4.59 2.74
CA GLN A 64 -4.16 5.80 1.93
C GLN A 64 -2.70 6.25 1.91
N GLY A 65 -2.08 6.27 0.73
CA GLY A 65 -0.74 6.82 0.54
C GLY A 65 -0.84 8.26 0.06
N LYS A 66 -0.16 9.15 0.77
CA LYS A 66 -0.11 10.58 0.44
C LYS A 66 1.34 11.00 0.23
N ALA A 67 1.62 11.74 -0.83
CA ALA A 67 2.94 12.29 -1.08
C ALA A 67 2.90 13.64 -1.78
N VAL A 68 3.82 14.53 -1.41
CA VAL A 68 4.18 15.71 -2.18
C VAL A 68 5.59 15.49 -2.69
N ALA A 69 5.80 15.64 -3.99
CA ALA A 69 7.12 15.58 -4.60
C ALA A 69 7.32 16.70 -5.60
N CYS A 70 8.48 17.35 -5.53
CA CYS A 70 8.93 18.32 -6.52
C CYS A 70 10.24 17.81 -7.14
N GLY A 71 10.46 18.14 -8.40
CA GLY A 71 11.68 17.77 -9.08
C GLY A 71 11.71 18.18 -10.53
N TYR A 72 12.59 17.56 -11.32
CA TYR A 72 12.72 17.86 -12.74
C TYR A 72 13.17 16.65 -13.55
N SER A 73 12.88 16.66 -14.84
CA SER A 73 13.53 15.81 -15.85
C SER A 73 14.41 16.66 -16.77
N GLU A 74 15.54 16.10 -17.16
CA GLU A 74 16.42 16.70 -18.15
C GLU A 74 16.45 15.80 -19.38
N TYR A 75 16.18 16.38 -20.55
CA TYR A 75 16.45 15.70 -21.81
C TYR A 75 17.25 16.63 -22.71
N THR A 76 18.21 16.04 -23.40
CA THR A 76 19.02 16.74 -24.39
C THR A 76 18.33 16.61 -25.73
N GLU A 77 17.93 17.75 -26.30
CA GLU A 77 17.41 17.77 -27.66
C GLU A 77 18.48 17.35 -28.68
N GLN A 78 18.05 16.97 -29.88
CA GLN A 78 18.97 16.68 -30.99
C GLN A 78 19.86 17.87 -31.37
N THR A 79 19.48 19.08 -30.94
CA THR A 79 20.23 20.34 -31.09
C THR A 79 21.37 20.51 -30.08
N GLY A 80 21.48 19.63 -29.08
CA GLY A 80 22.46 19.71 -28.00
C GLY A 80 22.04 20.58 -26.82
N ASN A 81 20.87 21.22 -26.88
CA ASN A 81 20.30 21.98 -25.76
C ASN A 81 19.74 21.04 -24.69
N VAL A 82 20.06 21.30 -23.42
CA VAL A 82 19.47 20.59 -22.28
C VAL A 82 18.20 21.33 -21.87
N ILE A 83 17.05 20.68 -22.02
CA ILE A 83 15.78 21.20 -21.51
C ILE A 83 15.51 20.56 -20.17
N ARG A 84 15.20 21.41 -19.17
CA ARG A 84 14.79 20.99 -17.84
C ARG A 84 13.29 21.22 -17.67
N ASN A 85 12.52 20.15 -17.61
CA ASN A 85 11.10 20.19 -17.28
C ASN A 85 10.94 20.02 -15.78
N ILE A 86 10.25 20.96 -15.12
CA ILE A 86 10.05 20.92 -13.68
C ILE A 86 8.66 20.33 -13.41
N PHE A 87 8.59 19.43 -12.42
CA PHE A 87 7.38 18.74 -12.02
C PHE A 87 7.05 18.98 -10.55
N GLU A 88 5.75 19.03 -10.30
CA GLU A 88 5.14 19.02 -8.99
C GLU A 88 4.05 17.96 -9.00
N GLU A 89 4.16 16.98 -8.10
CA GLU A 89 3.26 15.84 -8.03
C GLU A 89 2.67 15.71 -6.63
N LEU A 90 1.35 15.70 -6.59
CA LEU A 90 0.56 15.36 -5.41
C LEU A 90 -0.03 13.96 -5.61
N ILE A 91 0.39 13.02 -4.76
CA ILE A 91 -0.17 11.67 -4.71
C ILE A 91 -1.15 11.61 -3.55
N ASP A 92 -2.38 11.19 -3.82
CA ASP A 92 -3.38 10.86 -2.83
C ASP A 92 -4.16 9.63 -3.31
N GLU A 93 -3.54 8.46 -3.18
CA GLU A 93 -4.02 7.21 -3.76
C GLU A 93 -4.12 6.11 -2.70
N GLU A 94 -5.03 5.16 -2.90
CA GLU A 94 -5.11 3.98 -2.05
C GLU A 94 -4.13 2.91 -2.55
N PHE A 95 -3.32 2.38 -1.64
CA PHE A 95 -2.37 1.32 -1.91
C PHE A 95 -2.81 0.05 -1.21
N ILE A 96 -2.77 -1.05 -1.95
CA ILE A 96 -3.06 -2.38 -1.44
C ILE A 96 -1.82 -3.24 -1.54
N TRP A 97 -1.42 -3.80 -0.40
CA TRP A 97 -0.41 -4.83 -0.32
C TRP A 97 -1.05 -6.15 0.08
N THR A 98 -0.63 -7.22 -0.58
CA THR A 98 -1.02 -8.60 -0.29
C THR A 98 0.19 -9.50 -0.27
N GLU A 99 0.27 -10.38 0.71
CA GLU A 99 1.32 -11.39 0.85
C GLU A 99 0.70 -12.71 1.27
N CYS A 100 1.15 -13.83 0.71
CA CYS A 100 0.65 -15.13 1.14
C CYS A 100 1.03 -15.38 2.61
N ALA A 101 0.04 -15.72 3.43
CA ALA A 101 0.24 -15.98 4.84
C ALA A 101 0.66 -17.43 5.11
N CYS A 102 0.81 -18.29 4.10
CA CYS A 102 1.28 -19.66 4.29
C CYS A 102 2.48 -19.96 3.41
N ASP A 103 3.27 -20.98 3.76
CA ASP A 103 4.31 -21.48 2.87
C ASP A 103 3.67 -22.13 1.64
N THR A 104 3.79 -21.46 0.50
CA THR A 104 3.27 -21.96 -0.78
C THR A 104 4.23 -22.92 -1.46
N GLY A 105 5.43 -23.16 -0.93
CA GLY A 105 6.39 -24.15 -1.42
C GLY A 105 6.49 -24.22 -2.95
N LYS A 106 6.06 -25.35 -3.54
CA LYS A 106 6.10 -25.62 -4.99
C LYS A 106 5.01 -24.91 -5.81
N TYR A 107 4.03 -24.27 -5.18
CA TYR A 107 2.92 -23.58 -5.85
C TYR A 107 3.34 -22.22 -6.41
N GLY A 108 4.39 -21.59 -5.88
CA GLY A 108 4.98 -20.37 -6.42
C GLY A 108 4.06 -19.15 -6.40
N ILE A 109 3.12 -19.10 -5.43
CA ILE A 109 2.16 -18.01 -5.27
C ILE A 109 2.67 -17.10 -4.17
N GLU A 110 3.14 -15.92 -4.54
CA GLU A 110 3.64 -14.93 -3.58
C GLU A 110 2.64 -13.79 -3.35
N LYS A 111 1.93 -13.38 -4.41
CA LYS A 111 1.01 -12.25 -4.38
C LYS A 111 -0.28 -12.59 -5.12
N LEU A 112 -1.40 -12.15 -4.56
CA LEU A 112 -2.71 -12.32 -5.18
C LEU A 112 -3.48 -11.02 -5.06
N TRP A 113 -3.84 -10.43 -6.21
CA TRP A 113 -4.66 -9.23 -6.22
C TRP A 113 -6.12 -9.59 -5.99
N LEU A 114 -6.64 -9.20 -4.83
CA LEU A 114 -8.01 -9.41 -4.42
C LEU A 114 -8.73 -8.08 -4.43
N ASP A 115 -9.57 -7.88 -5.46
CA ASP A 115 -10.35 -6.65 -5.59
C ASP A 115 -11.25 -6.48 -4.36
N PRO A 116 -11.27 -5.28 -3.74
CA PRO A 116 -12.24 -4.96 -2.69
C PRO A 116 -13.68 -5.18 -3.15
N GLY A 117 -14.50 -5.86 -2.35
CA GLY A 117 -15.92 -6.08 -2.65
C GLY A 117 -16.19 -7.48 -3.20
N GLY A 118 -16.60 -8.38 -2.33
CA GLY A 118 -16.92 -9.78 -2.64
C GLY A 118 -16.50 -10.76 -1.55
N GLU A 119 -15.80 -10.26 -0.54
CA GLU A 119 -15.49 -10.96 0.68
C GLU A 119 -16.70 -11.11 1.61
N ILE A 120 -16.75 -12.24 2.31
CA ILE A 120 -17.70 -12.52 3.39
C ILE A 120 -16.90 -12.90 4.64
N PRO A 121 -17.43 -12.67 5.85
CA PRO A 121 -16.77 -13.09 7.08
C PRO A 121 -16.38 -14.57 7.01
N TYR A 122 -15.14 -14.87 7.38
CA TYR A 122 -14.65 -16.23 7.38
C TYR A 122 -15.10 -16.93 8.67
N VAL A 123 -15.59 -18.16 8.53
CA VAL A 123 -15.90 -19.04 9.65
C VAL A 123 -14.96 -20.22 9.56
N ARG A 124 -14.12 -20.44 10.58
CA ARG A 124 -13.15 -21.53 10.59
C ARG A 124 -13.83 -22.88 10.35
N GLY A 125 -13.28 -23.69 9.46
CA GLY A 125 -13.85 -24.97 9.04
C GLY A 125 -14.98 -24.88 8.01
N SER A 126 -15.41 -23.68 7.60
CA SER A 126 -16.45 -23.53 6.56
C SER A 126 -16.00 -23.91 5.14
N VAL A 127 -14.68 -23.99 4.93
CA VAL A 127 -14.04 -24.41 3.68
C VAL A 127 -12.76 -25.17 4.00
N VAL A 128 -12.24 -25.92 3.03
CA VAL A 128 -10.89 -26.48 3.12
C VAL A 128 -9.91 -25.34 2.88
N SER A 129 -9.15 -24.96 3.90
CA SER A 129 -8.16 -23.89 3.87
C SER A 129 -6.80 -24.36 4.40
N MET A 130 -5.73 -23.67 4.00
CA MET A 130 -4.45 -23.77 4.70
C MET A 130 -4.45 -22.88 5.94
N GLU A 131 -3.71 -23.29 6.95
CA GLU A 131 -3.47 -22.46 8.14
C GLU A 131 -2.47 -21.35 7.80
N PRO A 132 -2.72 -20.11 8.24
CA PRO A 132 -1.72 -19.05 8.16
C PRO A 132 -0.52 -19.39 9.07
N GLY A 133 0.67 -19.05 8.61
CA GLY A 133 1.92 -19.12 9.35
C GLY A 133 2.55 -17.74 9.50
N GLY A 134 3.43 -17.63 10.51
CA GLY A 134 4.13 -16.39 10.85
C GLY A 134 3.26 -15.42 11.65
N SER A 135 3.90 -14.37 12.19
CA SER A 135 3.25 -13.41 13.08
C SER A 135 2.50 -12.32 12.32
N ALA A 136 1.26 -12.04 12.75
CA ALA A 136 0.45 -10.91 12.26
C ALA A 136 1.15 -9.56 12.43
N VAL A 137 1.89 -9.37 13.53
CA VAL A 137 2.64 -8.12 13.82
C VAL A 137 3.75 -7.91 12.80
N GLU A 138 4.52 -8.96 12.52
CA GLU A 138 5.59 -8.90 11.52
C GLU A 138 5.04 -8.70 10.11
N ALA A 139 3.93 -9.36 9.77
CA ALA A 139 3.24 -9.17 8.49
C ALA A 139 2.73 -7.74 8.32
N SER A 140 2.14 -7.15 9.37
CA SER A 140 1.71 -5.76 9.37
C SER A 140 2.89 -4.79 9.18
N ARG A 141 4.03 -5.05 9.83
CA ARG A 141 5.27 -4.27 9.63
C ARG A 141 5.74 -4.35 8.18
N ARG A 142 5.83 -5.55 7.60
CA ARG A 142 6.20 -5.74 6.19
C ARG A 142 5.22 -5.05 5.24
N GLY A 143 3.92 -5.12 5.53
CA GLY A 143 2.89 -4.44 4.74
C GLY A 143 3.04 -2.92 4.73
N ARG A 144 3.31 -2.32 5.90
CA ARG A 144 3.62 -0.88 6.01
C ARG A 144 4.86 -0.49 5.20
N GLU A 145 5.94 -1.24 5.34
CA GLU A 145 7.19 -1.02 4.59
C GLU A 145 6.99 -1.16 3.07
N ALA A 146 6.23 -2.19 2.66
CA ALA A 146 5.93 -2.44 1.26
C ALA A 146 5.09 -1.31 0.66
N VAL A 147 4.04 -0.85 1.34
CA VAL A 147 3.22 0.29 0.88
C VAL A 147 4.04 1.57 0.85
N HIS A 148 4.92 1.81 1.83
CA HIS A 148 5.84 2.95 1.77
C HIS A 148 6.73 2.90 0.51
N GLY A 149 7.23 1.71 0.16
CA GLY A 149 7.93 1.45 -1.09
C GLY A 149 7.07 1.68 -2.34
N MET A 150 5.78 1.31 -2.31
CA MET A 150 4.85 1.55 -3.42
C MET A 150 4.61 3.05 -3.65
N ILE A 151 4.41 3.82 -2.59
CA ILE A 151 4.26 5.29 -2.67
C ILE A 151 5.54 5.89 -3.25
N LYS A 152 6.70 5.43 -2.78
CA LYS A 152 8.00 5.88 -3.30
C LYS A 152 8.14 5.61 -4.81
N ASN A 153 7.79 4.41 -5.25
CA ASN A 153 7.83 4.03 -6.66
C ASN A 153 6.80 4.81 -7.50
N ALA A 154 5.65 5.17 -6.93
CA ALA A 154 4.65 5.99 -7.62
C ALA A 154 5.18 7.40 -7.91
N VAL A 155 5.93 8.00 -6.98
CA VAL A 155 6.62 9.29 -7.20
C VAL A 155 7.71 9.17 -8.26
N GLU A 156 8.59 8.17 -8.12
CA GLU A 156 9.76 8.00 -9.00
C GLU A 156 9.41 7.66 -10.45
N LYS A 157 8.20 7.17 -10.70
CA LYS A 157 7.68 6.96 -12.06
C LYS A 157 7.28 8.26 -12.77
N ARG A 158 7.05 9.34 -12.03
CA ARG A 158 6.55 10.63 -12.56
C ARG A 158 7.63 11.70 -12.61
N ILE A 159 8.65 11.60 -11.74
CA ILE A 159 9.72 12.57 -11.60
C ILE A 159 11.08 11.87 -11.62
N ASP A 160 11.93 12.22 -12.59
CA ASP A 160 13.25 11.61 -12.78
C ASP A 160 14.25 12.01 -11.68
N THR A 161 14.37 13.32 -11.40
CA THR A 161 15.22 13.86 -10.34
C THR A 161 14.37 14.57 -9.31
N ILE A 162 14.37 14.06 -8.08
CA ILE A 162 13.52 14.56 -6.98
C ILE A 162 14.33 15.54 -6.12
N THR A 163 13.82 16.76 -5.93
CA THR A 163 14.43 17.81 -5.10
C THR A 163 13.76 17.95 -3.73
N LEU A 164 12.46 17.68 -3.65
CA LEU A 164 11.68 17.62 -2.42
C LEU A 164 10.79 16.38 -2.47
N LYS A 165 10.73 15.64 -1.36
CA LYS A 165 9.80 14.52 -1.21
C LYS A 165 9.39 14.37 0.23
N LYS A 166 8.08 14.40 0.46
CA LYS A 166 7.47 13.96 1.70
C LYS A 166 6.36 12.98 1.37
N SER A 167 6.35 11.84 2.04
CA SER A 167 5.32 10.82 1.87
C SER A 167 4.99 10.18 3.19
N PHE A 168 3.72 9.82 3.37
CA PHE A 168 3.22 9.14 4.55
C PHE A 168 2.05 8.23 4.16
N LEU A 169 1.67 7.37 5.09
CA LEU A 169 0.62 6.37 4.89
C LEU A 169 -0.36 6.45 6.06
N ILE A 170 -1.65 6.37 5.75
CA ILE A 170 -2.74 6.26 6.74
C ILE A 170 -3.29 4.83 6.61
N PRO A 171 -3.01 3.93 7.57
CA PRO A 171 -3.57 2.58 7.54
C PRO A 171 -5.10 2.64 7.56
N LYS A 172 -5.76 1.93 6.64
CA LYS A 172 -7.21 1.77 6.65
C LYS A 172 -7.59 0.40 7.21
N VAL A 173 -6.95 -0.65 6.73
CA VAL A 173 -7.28 -2.04 7.09
C VAL A 173 -6.03 -2.91 7.12
N PHE A 174 -5.97 -3.79 8.10
CA PHE A 174 -5.08 -4.95 8.12
C PHE A 174 -5.90 -6.19 8.49
N GLU A 175 -5.96 -7.16 7.58
CA GLU A 175 -6.87 -8.30 7.71
C GLU A 175 -6.28 -9.57 7.07
N LEU A 176 -6.83 -10.72 7.45
CA LEU A 176 -6.49 -12.02 6.89
C LEU A 176 -7.58 -12.45 5.91
N VAL A 177 -7.18 -12.76 4.68
CA VAL A 177 -8.10 -13.03 3.58
C VAL A 177 -7.84 -14.40 2.97
N TYR A 178 -8.87 -15.23 2.95
CA TYR A 178 -8.86 -16.55 2.34
C TYR A 178 -9.36 -16.48 0.90
N ALA A 179 -8.45 -16.70 -0.05
CA ALA A 179 -8.76 -16.67 -1.47
C ALA A 179 -8.95 -18.08 -2.04
N PRO A 180 -10.03 -18.32 -2.80
CA PRO A 180 -10.27 -19.61 -3.44
C PRO A 180 -9.29 -19.80 -4.60
N VAL A 181 -8.58 -20.92 -4.61
CA VAL A 181 -7.73 -21.35 -5.72
C VAL A 181 -8.02 -22.80 -6.09
N TRP A 182 -7.97 -23.10 -7.39
CA TRP A 182 -8.05 -24.46 -7.89
C TRP A 182 -6.64 -25.01 -8.06
N ILE A 183 -6.32 -26.07 -7.31
CA ILE A 183 -5.06 -26.79 -7.44
C ILE A 183 -5.28 -27.96 -8.39
N ALA A 184 -4.48 -27.99 -9.45
CA ALA A 184 -4.49 -29.04 -10.45
C ALA A 184 -3.18 -29.83 -10.38
N HIS A 185 -3.26 -31.10 -10.03
CA HIS A 185 -2.17 -32.05 -10.25
C HIS A 185 -2.41 -32.75 -11.59
N TYR A 186 -1.36 -32.84 -12.40
CA TYR A 186 -1.46 -33.45 -13.72
C TYR A 186 -0.19 -34.18 -14.10
N GLU A 187 -0.36 -35.18 -14.96
CA GLU A 187 0.72 -36.00 -15.48
C GLU A 187 0.91 -35.73 -16.97
N TYR A 188 2.18 -35.69 -17.38
CA TYR A 188 2.55 -35.65 -18.79
C TYR A 188 3.84 -36.44 -19.03
N LYS A 189 3.76 -37.48 -19.87
CA LYS A 189 4.89 -38.36 -20.24
C LYS A 189 5.68 -38.87 -19.03
N GLY A 190 4.98 -39.33 -17.98
CA GLY A 190 5.57 -39.85 -16.76
C GLY A 190 6.11 -38.79 -15.79
N GLY A 191 5.94 -37.50 -16.09
CA GLY A 191 6.27 -36.40 -15.18
C GLY A 191 5.03 -35.89 -14.45
N HIS A 192 5.16 -35.61 -13.15
CA HIS A 192 4.11 -35.00 -12.33
C HIS A 192 4.33 -33.50 -12.19
N PHE A 193 3.26 -32.75 -12.41
CA PHE A 193 3.28 -31.29 -12.44
C PHE A 193 2.09 -30.73 -11.65
N THR A 194 2.17 -29.45 -11.31
CA THR A 194 1.12 -28.78 -10.55
C THR A 194 0.90 -27.38 -11.09
N ALA A 195 -0.35 -27.00 -11.25
CA ALA A 195 -0.74 -25.65 -11.62
C ALA A 195 -1.85 -25.14 -10.69
N VAL A 196 -1.90 -23.83 -10.51
CA VAL A 196 -2.88 -23.17 -9.66
C VAL A 196 -3.64 -22.13 -10.47
N VAL A 197 -4.97 -22.19 -10.38
CA VAL A 197 -5.89 -21.29 -11.07
C VAL A 197 -6.67 -20.48 -10.04
N ASP A 198 -6.78 -19.16 -10.27
CA ASP A 198 -7.60 -18.27 -9.44
C ASP A 198 -9.08 -18.69 -9.49
N GLY A 199 -9.67 -18.94 -8.32
CA GLY A 199 -11.08 -19.27 -8.15
C GLY A 199 -12.03 -18.08 -8.26
N VAL A 200 -11.53 -16.85 -8.38
CA VAL A 200 -12.29 -15.62 -8.58
C VAL A 200 -12.23 -15.13 -10.03
N LYS A 201 -11.04 -14.86 -10.58
CA LYS A 201 -10.88 -14.35 -11.96
C LYS A 201 -10.77 -15.44 -13.01
N GLY A 202 -10.35 -16.65 -12.63
CA GLY A 202 -10.20 -17.76 -13.57
C GLY A 202 -8.94 -17.67 -14.42
N GLU A 203 -7.86 -17.10 -13.88
CA GLU A 203 -6.54 -17.02 -14.51
C GLU A 203 -5.54 -17.98 -13.85
N VAL A 204 -4.53 -18.44 -14.60
CA VAL A 204 -3.49 -19.30 -14.02
C VAL A 204 -2.48 -18.44 -13.27
N LEU A 205 -2.45 -18.59 -11.94
CA LEU A 205 -1.58 -17.83 -11.05
C LEU A 205 -0.12 -18.30 -11.11
N GLY A 206 0.07 -19.61 -11.27
CA GLY A 206 1.40 -20.19 -11.27
C GLY A 206 1.36 -21.70 -11.44
N GLY A 207 2.53 -22.29 -11.64
CA GLY A 207 2.64 -23.73 -11.77
C GLY A 207 3.90 -24.20 -12.48
N THR A 208 4.18 -25.48 -12.33
CA THR A 208 5.25 -26.18 -13.02
C THR A 208 4.72 -26.81 -14.30
N ALA A 209 5.42 -26.68 -15.43
CA ALA A 209 5.07 -27.35 -16.68
C ALA A 209 6.31 -27.87 -17.42
N PRO A 210 6.20 -28.96 -18.21
CA PRO A 210 7.31 -29.44 -19.03
C PRO A 210 7.58 -28.45 -20.17
N ILE A 211 8.86 -28.10 -20.36
CA ILE A 211 9.32 -27.27 -21.48
C ILE A 211 9.44 -28.13 -22.74
N ASN A 212 9.27 -27.51 -23.91
CA ASN A 212 9.53 -28.18 -25.18
C ASN A 212 10.99 -28.68 -25.28
N LEU A 213 11.17 -30.00 -25.16
CA LEU A 213 12.48 -30.66 -25.27
C LEU A 213 13.15 -30.38 -26.61
N THR A 214 12.42 -30.39 -27.73
CA THR A 214 13.01 -30.12 -29.05
C THR A 214 13.46 -28.67 -29.21
N ALA A 215 12.76 -27.71 -28.61
CA ALA A 215 13.20 -26.31 -28.59
C ALA A 215 14.46 -26.12 -27.74
N ARG A 216 14.53 -26.77 -26.56
CA ARG A 216 15.72 -26.77 -25.68
C ARG A 216 16.93 -27.42 -26.35
N THR A 217 16.75 -28.57 -26.99
CA THR A 217 17.83 -29.24 -27.74
C THR A 217 18.29 -28.40 -28.92
N ARG A 218 17.39 -27.76 -29.66
CA ARG A 218 17.75 -26.85 -30.77
C ARG A 218 18.53 -25.63 -30.30
N MET A 219 18.12 -24.99 -29.19
CA MET A 219 18.87 -23.85 -28.63
C MET A 219 20.27 -24.26 -28.18
N MET A 220 20.41 -25.42 -27.52
CA MET A 220 21.72 -25.94 -27.11
C MET A 220 22.61 -26.30 -28.31
N ILE A 221 22.06 -26.97 -29.32
CA ILE A 221 22.81 -27.30 -30.55
C ILE A 221 23.23 -26.02 -31.26
N LEU A 222 22.34 -25.03 -31.35
CA LEU A 222 22.64 -23.75 -32.01
C LEU A 222 23.73 -22.97 -31.25
N SER A 223 23.66 -22.90 -29.91
CA SER A 223 24.66 -22.20 -29.10
C SER A 223 26.03 -22.88 -29.15
N LEU A 224 26.06 -24.21 -29.10
CA LEU A 224 27.31 -24.99 -29.21
C LEU A 224 27.90 -24.92 -30.62
N ALA A 225 27.07 -25.01 -31.66
CA ALA A 225 27.53 -24.92 -33.05
C ALA A 225 28.09 -23.52 -33.34
N ALA A 226 27.33 -22.47 -33.03
CA ALA A 226 27.78 -21.10 -33.26
C ALA A 226 29.01 -20.75 -32.40
N GLY A 227 28.98 -21.06 -31.10
CA GLY A 227 30.12 -20.80 -30.21
C GLY A 227 31.36 -21.61 -30.59
N GLY A 228 31.19 -22.88 -30.98
CA GLY A 228 32.27 -23.74 -31.47
C GLY A 228 32.90 -23.24 -32.77
N ILE A 229 32.10 -22.76 -33.72
CA ILE A 229 32.60 -22.12 -34.95
C ILE A 229 33.44 -20.89 -34.59
N MET A 230 32.95 -20.02 -33.70
CA MET A 230 33.65 -18.80 -33.29
C MET A 230 34.98 -19.09 -32.60
N ILE A 231 34.99 -20.07 -31.68
CA ILE A 231 36.20 -20.52 -30.99
C ILE A 231 37.20 -21.11 -32.00
N GLY A 232 36.73 -22.01 -32.88
CA GLY A 232 37.57 -22.66 -33.89
C GLY A 232 38.17 -21.68 -34.90
N SER A 233 37.36 -20.73 -35.40
CA SER A 233 37.82 -19.68 -36.30
C SER A 233 38.84 -18.75 -35.62
N SER A 234 38.63 -18.39 -34.35
CA SER A 234 39.58 -17.58 -33.59
C SER A 234 40.93 -18.29 -33.43
N ILE A 235 40.93 -19.56 -33.03
CA ILE A 235 42.16 -20.36 -32.87
C ILE A 235 42.87 -20.56 -34.21
N ALA A 236 42.14 -20.88 -35.29
CA ALA A 236 42.74 -21.08 -36.60
C ALA A 236 43.43 -19.82 -37.14
N MET A 237 42.86 -18.64 -36.86
CA MET A 237 43.43 -17.35 -37.25
C MET A 237 44.61 -16.92 -36.37
N LEU A 238 44.63 -17.30 -35.08
CA LEU A 238 45.77 -17.09 -34.18
C LEU A 238 47.03 -17.85 -34.65
N ILE A 239 46.86 -19.05 -35.21
CA ILE A 239 47.96 -19.86 -35.74
C ILE A 239 48.60 -19.24 -37.00
N HIS A 240 47.86 -18.40 -37.73
CA HIS A 240 48.31 -17.77 -38.99
C HIS A 240 48.51 -16.25 -38.88
N ALA A 241 48.67 -15.72 -37.67
CA ALA A 241 48.71 -14.28 -37.45
C ALA A 241 49.97 -13.63 -38.04
N GLY A 242 49.78 -12.69 -38.98
CA GLY A 242 50.81 -11.74 -39.43
C GLY A 242 51.03 -10.60 -38.42
N PRO A 243 51.96 -9.67 -38.68
CA PRO A 243 52.49 -8.71 -37.69
C PRO A 243 51.55 -7.57 -37.27
N TYR A 244 50.22 -7.73 -37.41
CA TYR A 244 49.24 -6.67 -37.17
C TYR A 244 48.50 -6.86 -35.83
N HIS A 245 48.84 -6.06 -34.82
CA HIS A 245 48.26 -6.10 -33.47
C HIS A 245 46.73 -5.90 -33.39
N LEU A 246 46.10 -5.25 -34.38
CA LEU A 246 44.64 -5.06 -34.41
C LEU A 246 43.86 -6.37 -34.65
N VAL A 247 44.48 -7.34 -35.32
CA VAL A 247 43.86 -8.63 -35.65
C VAL A 247 43.82 -9.53 -34.41
N GLU A 248 44.84 -9.45 -33.54
CA GLU A 248 44.94 -10.22 -32.29
C GLU A 248 43.82 -9.86 -31.30
N MET A 249 43.55 -8.56 -31.14
CA MET A 249 42.46 -8.05 -30.30
C MET A 249 41.09 -8.58 -30.73
N PHE A 250 40.80 -8.57 -32.04
CA PHE A 250 39.55 -9.07 -32.59
C PHE A 250 39.39 -10.58 -32.37
N GLN A 251 40.47 -11.35 -32.50
CA GLN A 251 40.47 -12.80 -32.26
C GLN A 251 40.15 -13.15 -30.80
N ILE A 252 40.74 -12.42 -29.85
CA ILE A 252 40.47 -12.61 -28.43
C ILE A 252 39.00 -12.30 -28.11
N ILE A 253 38.46 -11.22 -28.68
CA ILE A 253 37.04 -10.87 -28.51
C ILE A 253 36.14 -11.98 -29.08
N LEU A 254 36.44 -12.50 -30.27
CA LEU A 254 35.68 -13.57 -30.91
C LEU A 254 35.70 -14.88 -30.10
N LEU A 255 36.87 -15.20 -29.52
CA LEU A 255 37.05 -16.36 -28.63
C LEU A 255 36.20 -16.22 -27.36
N LEU A 256 36.28 -15.07 -26.69
CA LEU A 256 35.52 -14.79 -25.48
C LEU A 256 34.02 -14.80 -25.73
N LEU A 257 33.57 -14.23 -26.87
CA LEU A 257 32.16 -14.24 -27.24
C LEU A 257 31.66 -15.67 -27.54
N GLY A 258 32.48 -16.50 -28.21
CA GLY A 258 32.16 -17.91 -28.45
C GLY A 258 32.03 -18.72 -27.16
N ILE A 259 32.94 -18.53 -26.20
CA ILE A 259 32.86 -19.16 -24.87
C ILE A 259 31.62 -18.66 -24.10
N ALA A 260 31.35 -17.35 -24.11
CA ALA A 260 30.17 -16.77 -23.47
C ALA A 260 28.87 -17.33 -24.05
N LEU A 261 28.79 -17.52 -25.38
CA LEU A 261 27.63 -18.10 -26.05
C LEU A 261 27.39 -19.56 -25.64
N CYS A 262 28.45 -20.37 -25.57
CA CYS A 262 28.39 -21.75 -25.08
C CYS A 262 27.96 -21.81 -23.61
N MET A 263 28.53 -20.94 -22.77
CA MET A 263 28.21 -20.82 -21.35
C MET A 263 26.75 -20.38 -21.14
N ALA A 264 26.22 -19.47 -21.95
CA ALA A 264 24.84 -19.01 -21.87
C ALA A 264 23.81 -20.09 -22.24
N GLY A 265 24.15 -21.00 -23.16
CA GLY A 265 23.27 -22.12 -23.53
C GLY A 265 23.17 -23.22 -22.48
N TYR A 266 24.18 -23.37 -21.61
CA TYR A 266 24.27 -24.49 -20.66
C TYR A 266 23.23 -24.44 -19.52
N PRO A 267 22.99 -23.31 -18.81
CA PRO A 267 21.93 -23.20 -17.80
C PRO A 267 20.54 -23.48 -18.38
N ALA A 268 20.25 -22.94 -19.57
CA ALA A 268 18.99 -23.18 -20.28
C ALA A 268 18.79 -24.67 -20.60
N PHE A 269 19.88 -25.42 -20.86
CA PHE A 269 19.84 -26.87 -21.02
C PHE A 269 19.92 -27.65 -19.71
N ARG A 270 20.53 -27.20 -18.62
CA ARG A 270 20.66 -28.02 -17.39
C ARG A 270 19.44 -27.87 -16.48
N GLU A 271 18.93 -26.66 -16.33
CA GLU A 271 17.89 -26.30 -15.34
C GLU A 271 16.47 -26.34 -15.92
N GLY A 272 16.33 -26.27 -17.25
CA GLY A 272 15.04 -26.19 -17.95
C GLY A 272 14.20 -27.47 -18.02
N LYS A 273 14.22 -28.36 -17.01
CA LYS A 273 13.32 -29.55 -16.98
C LYS A 273 11.87 -29.17 -16.67
N THR A 274 11.68 -28.07 -15.94
CA THR A 274 10.37 -27.57 -15.51
C THR A 274 10.33 -26.06 -15.70
N PHE A 275 9.34 -25.57 -16.44
CA PHE A 275 8.96 -24.16 -16.44
C PHE A 275 8.18 -23.89 -15.17
N THR A 276 8.75 -23.14 -14.23
CA THR A 276 7.99 -22.61 -13.09
C THR A 276 7.46 -21.25 -13.50
N ALA A 277 6.16 -21.15 -13.75
CA ALA A 277 5.51 -19.86 -13.86
C ALA A 277 5.26 -19.36 -12.43
N ALA A 278 5.99 -18.33 -12.01
CA ALA A 278 5.60 -17.52 -10.86
C ALA A 278 4.86 -16.30 -11.42
N GLY A 279 3.54 -16.27 -11.28
CA GLY A 279 2.77 -15.10 -11.65
C GLY A 279 2.92 -14.04 -10.58
N THR A 280 3.54 -12.91 -10.91
CA THR A 280 3.27 -11.66 -10.21
C THR A 280 2.30 -10.88 -11.09
N MET A 281 1.03 -10.78 -10.69
CA MET A 281 0.12 -9.87 -11.37
C MET A 281 0.46 -8.44 -10.94
N GLN A 282 1.10 -7.69 -11.83
CA GLN A 282 1.13 -6.23 -11.75
C GLN A 282 0.03 -5.69 -12.66
N HIS A 283 -1.10 -5.30 -12.08
CA HIS A 283 -1.99 -4.36 -12.76
C HIS A 283 -2.24 -3.18 -11.83
N ILE A 284 -1.74 -2.01 -12.23
CA ILE A 284 -2.05 -0.73 -11.63
C ILE A 284 -3.35 -0.30 -12.30
N SER A 285 -4.48 -0.57 -11.66
CA SER A 285 -5.72 0.14 -11.96
C SER A 285 -6.14 0.92 -10.73
N THR A 286 -6.36 2.20 -10.96
CA THR A 286 -6.94 3.16 -10.03
C THR A 286 -8.23 2.60 -9.43
N LEU A 287 -8.18 2.24 -8.15
CA LEU A 287 -9.37 1.81 -7.42
C LEU A 287 -10.27 3.02 -7.17
N ARG A 288 -11.57 2.84 -7.37
CA ARG A 288 -12.58 3.75 -6.82
C ARG A 288 -12.67 3.49 -5.32
N PRO A 289 -12.80 4.52 -4.47
CA PRO A 289 -12.97 4.34 -3.04
C PRO A 289 -14.24 3.54 -2.79
N ALA A 290 -14.09 2.30 -2.29
CA ALA A 290 -15.22 1.57 -1.75
C ALA A 290 -15.61 2.24 -0.43
N VAL A 291 -16.76 2.92 -0.41
CA VAL A 291 -17.39 3.36 0.85
C VAL A 291 -17.72 2.10 1.63
N ARG A 292 -16.93 1.79 2.66
CA ARG A 292 -17.23 0.73 3.62
C ARG A 292 -17.67 1.36 4.93
N ILE A 293 -18.89 1.02 5.33
CA ILE A 293 -19.41 1.30 6.66
C ILE A 293 -18.66 0.35 7.63
N PRO A 294 -17.99 0.85 8.67
CA PRO A 294 -17.43 -0.03 9.69
C PRO A 294 -18.55 -0.87 10.28
N LYS A 295 -18.43 -2.21 10.21
CA LYS A 295 -19.38 -3.12 10.85
C LYS A 295 -19.20 -2.95 12.37
N GLN A 296 -20.24 -2.52 13.07
CA GLN A 296 -20.30 -2.66 14.52
C GLN A 296 -20.25 -4.14 14.88
N LEU A 297 -19.19 -4.55 15.59
CA LEU A 297 -19.07 -5.89 16.16
C LEU A 297 -20.15 -6.07 17.24
N THR A 298 -20.70 -7.28 17.31
CA THR A 298 -21.74 -7.64 18.28
C THR A 298 -21.14 -7.83 19.67
N ASP A 299 -21.93 -7.62 20.72
CA ASP A 299 -21.49 -7.69 22.13
C ASP A 299 -20.84 -9.04 22.51
N GLN A 300 -21.16 -10.11 21.78
CA GLN A 300 -20.60 -11.45 21.97
C GLN A 300 -19.20 -11.63 21.35
N GLU A 301 -18.85 -10.85 20.32
CA GLU A 301 -17.51 -10.82 19.72
C GLU A 301 -16.53 -10.04 20.62
N ILE A 302 -17.04 -9.11 21.45
CA ILE A 302 -16.27 -8.32 22.42
C ILE A 302 -15.88 -9.13 23.67
N LEU A 303 -16.66 -10.16 24.04
CA LEU A 303 -16.53 -10.89 25.31
C LEU A 303 -15.41 -11.94 25.35
N ASN A 304 -14.75 -12.24 24.22
CA ASN A 304 -13.75 -13.33 24.12
C ASN A 304 -12.28 -12.89 24.04
N HIS A 305 -11.99 -11.59 24.18
CA HIS A 305 -10.63 -11.07 24.20
C HIS A 305 -10.14 -10.87 25.63
N GLU A 306 -9.07 -11.55 26.03
CA GLU A 306 -8.25 -11.15 27.18
C GLU A 306 -7.50 -9.87 26.79
N SER A 307 -8.19 -8.73 26.93
CA SER A 307 -7.56 -7.42 26.90
C SER A 307 -6.69 -7.28 28.14
N THR A 308 -5.42 -6.90 27.96
CA THR A 308 -4.64 -6.29 29.05
C THR A 308 -5.51 -5.19 29.64
N VAL A 309 -5.89 -5.32 30.92
CA VAL A 309 -6.78 -4.37 31.58
C VAL A 309 -6.00 -3.06 31.75
N LEU A 310 -6.22 -2.12 30.83
CA LEU A 310 -5.64 -0.79 30.89
C LEU A 310 -6.48 0.07 31.85
N GLN A 311 -5.84 0.90 32.66
CA GLN A 311 -6.52 1.77 33.62
C GLN A 311 -6.35 3.24 33.25
N CYS A 312 -7.41 4.02 33.43
CA CYS A 312 -7.34 5.47 33.30
C CYS A 312 -6.38 6.03 34.37
N PRO A 313 -5.35 6.81 34.01
CA PRO A 313 -4.39 7.35 34.98
C PRO A 313 -5.00 8.40 35.93
N LEU A 314 -6.18 8.95 35.62
CA LEU A 314 -6.85 9.95 36.47
C LEU A 314 -7.82 9.35 37.48
N CYS A 315 -8.64 8.39 37.07
CA CYS A 315 -9.73 7.88 37.91
C CYS A 315 -9.65 6.37 38.19
N GLY A 316 -8.70 5.64 37.58
CA GLY A 316 -8.55 4.20 37.76
C GLY A 316 -9.60 3.34 37.05
N GLU A 317 -10.56 3.95 36.34
CA GLU A 317 -11.58 3.22 35.57
C GLU A 317 -10.94 2.31 34.53
N GLU A 318 -11.49 1.10 34.37
CA GLU A 318 -11.06 0.13 33.38
C GLU A 318 -11.37 0.63 31.96
N VAL A 319 -10.34 0.62 31.13
CA VAL A 319 -10.38 1.09 29.75
C VAL A 319 -10.33 -0.12 28.83
N LYS A 320 -11.46 -0.42 28.18
CA LYS A 320 -11.50 -1.44 27.13
C LYS A 320 -10.66 -0.94 25.95
N GLN A 321 -9.66 -1.71 25.54
CA GLN A 321 -8.83 -1.39 24.39
C GLN A 321 -9.68 -1.46 23.10
N PRO A 322 -9.90 -0.34 22.39
CA PRO A 322 -10.58 -0.38 21.11
C PRO A 322 -9.66 -0.96 20.04
N TRP A 323 -10.26 -1.45 18.96
CA TRP A 323 -9.57 -1.86 17.75
C TRP A 323 -8.99 -0.65 17.02
N GLY A 324 -7.66 -0.50 17.04
CA GLY A 324 -6.94 0.62 16.41
C GLY A 324 -6.45 1.67 17.41
N GLU A 325 -5.58 2.57 16.93
CA GLU A 325 -5.07 3.70 17.73
C GLU A 325 -6.15 4.79 17.77
N VAL A 326 -6.94 4.82 18.83
CA VAL A 326 -8.14 5.67 18.95
C VAL A 326 -8.06 6.48 20.23
N VAL A 327 -8.38 7.78 20.15
CA VAL A 327 -8.59 8.62 21.33
C VAL A 327 -10.04 8.47 21.76
N ILE A 328 -10.27 7.97 22.98
CA ILE A 328 -11.63 7.76 23.50
C ILE A 328 -11.86 8.49 24.83
N PRO A 329 -13.09 8.96 25.10
CA PRO A 329 -13.42 9.52 26.40
C PRO A 329 -13.48 8.42 27.47
N CYS A 330 -12.87 8.67 28.63
CA CYS A 330 -12.98 7.80 29.79
C CYS A 330 -14.44 7.78 30.31
N LYS A 331 -14.98 6.58 30.57
CA LYS A 331 -16.34 6.43 31.11
C LYS A 331 -16.51 7.02 32.50
N GLY A 332 -15.48 6.96 33.34
CA GLY A 332 -15.50 7.48 34.70
C GLY A 332 -15.34 9.00 34.75
N CYS A 333 -14.24 9.54 34.23
CA CYS A 333 -13.90 10.96 34.37
C CYS A 333 -14.14 11.83 33.13
N GLY A 334 -14.54 11.25 31.99
CA GLY A 334 -14.81 11.97 30.75
C GLY A 334 -13.59 12.57 30.04
N HIS A 335 -12.38 12.42 30.58
CA HIS A 335 -11.15 12.89 29.92
C HIS A 335 -10.81 12.03 28.71
N LEU A 336 -10.24 12.64 27.67
CA LEU A 336 -9.77 11.92 26.50
C LEU A 336 -8.50 11.12 26.81
N LEU A 337 -8.51 9.87 26.37
CA LEU A 337 -7.43 8.91 26.54
C LEU A 337 -6.92 8.48 25.16
N ASP A 338 -5.65 8.74 24.88
CA ASP A 338 -4.92 8.12 23.77
C ASP A 338 -4.45 6.74 24.22
N ILE A 339 -5.00 5.71 23.60
CA ILE A 339 -4.74 4.31 23.94
C ILE A 339 -3.89 3.73 22.83
N THR A 340 -2.64 3.40 23.15
CA THR A 340 -1.76 2.61 22.29
C THR A 340 -1.84 1.13 22.67
N ALA A 341 -1.06 0.28 22.00
CA ALA A 341 -1.01 -1.15 22.28
C ALA A 341 -0.75 -1.48 23.77
N ASP A 342 -0.05 -0.59 24.48
CA ASP A 342 0.55 -0.81 25.79
C ASP A 342 0.42 0.37 26.77
N THR A 343 0.02 1.57 26.34
CA THR A 343 -0.03 2.76 27.19
C THR A 343 -1.35 3.52 27.08
N VAL A 344 -1.74 4.19 28.18
CA VAL A 344 -2.86 5.12 28.24
C VAL A 344 -2.32 6.50 28.59
N LYS A 345 -2.49 7.48 27.69
CA LYS A 345 -2.08 8.87 27.89
C LYS A 345 -3.29 9.79 27.90
N ILE A 346 -3.27 10.81 28.74
CA ILE A 346 -4.32 11.83 28.76
C ILE A 346 -4.06 12.79 27.61
N VAL A 347 -5.10 13.04 26.81
CA VAL A 347 -5.06 14.04 25.74
C VAL A 347 -5.77 15.31 26.22
N PRO A 348 -5.08 16.46 26.26
CA PRO A 348 -5.75 17.72 26.54
C PRO A 348 -6.76 18.03 25.43
N TYR A 349 -7.93 18.52 25.82
CA TYR A 349 -8.95 18.92 24.85
C TYR A 349 -9.67 20.20 25.27
N ASP A 350 -10.02 20.98 24.26
CA ASP A 350 -10.78 22.23 24.40
C ASP A 350 -12.10 22.12 23.63
N LEU A 351 -13.09 22.89 24.06
CA LEU A 351 -14.39 23.01 23.40
C LEU A 351 -14.57 24.44 22.89
N ALA A 352 -14.69 24.60 21.57
CA ALA A 352 -14.92 25.90 20.97
C ALA A 352 -16.37 26.35 21.21
N LYS A 353 -16.52 27.56 21.76
CA LYS A 353 -17.83 28.18 21.94
C LYS A 353 -18.45 28.53 20.58
N PRO A 354 -19.70 28.13 20.28
CA PRO A 354 -20.37 28.57 19.07
C PRO A 354 -20.54 30.10 19.01
N ASP A 355 -20.32 30.69 17.83
CA ASP A 355 -20.58 32.10 17.57
C ASP A 355 -22.07 32.40 17.69
N LEU A 356 -22.40 33.55 18.30
CA LEU A 356 -23.76 34.00 18.52
C LEU A 356 -24.53 34.16 17.21
N LEU A 357 -23.86 34.63 16.15
CA LEU A 357 -24.47 34.76 14.82
C LEU A 357 -24.84 33.39 14.24
N ALA A 358 -23.96 32.40 14.36
CA ALA A 358 -24.22 31.04 13.92
C ALA A 358 -25.37 30.40 14.73
N MET A 359 -25.40 30.61 16.06
CA MET A 359 -26.49 30.13 16.92
C MET A 359 -27.85 30.72 16.55
N VAL A 360 -27.89 32.01 16.20
CA VAL A 360 -29.13 32.70 15.80
C VAL A 360 -29.58 32.24 14.41
N ALA A 361 -28.64 32.08 13.47
CA ALA A 361 -28.92 31.62 12.11
C ALA A 361 -29.43 30.17 12.08
N MET A 362 -28.86 29.30 12.92
CA MET A 362 -29.14 27.86 12.97
C MET A 362 -30.15 27.50 14.08
N LYS A 363 -31.08 28.40 14.39
CA LYS A 363 -32.04 28.22 15.48
C LYS A 363 -32.86 26.93 15.28
N GLY A 364 -32.74 26.01 16.26
CA GLY A 364 -33.44 24.72 16.25
C GLY A 364 -32.63 23.56 15.65
N VAL A 365 -31.39 23.81 15.21
CA VAL A 365 -30.43 22.77 14.81
C VAL A 365 -29.38 22.63 15.91
N GLU A 366 -29.24 21.42 16.46
CA GLU A 366 -28.20 21.15 17.45
C GLU A 366 -26.82 21.07 16.78
N PRO A 367 -25.76 21.63 17.41
CA PRO A 367 -24.42 21.57 16.86
C PRO A 367 -23.83 20.15 16.99
N GLU A 368 -23.12 19.75 15.95
CA GLU A 368 -22.26 18.58 15.93
C GLU A 368 -20.81 19.02 16.20
N TYR A 369 -20.19 18.52 17.26
CA TYR A 369 -18.83 18.84 17.64
C TYR A 369 -17.85 17.91 16.95
N ILE A 370 -17.08 18.49 16.02
CA ILE A 370 -16.09 17.79 15.21
C ILE A 370 -14.72 17.99 15.86
N PRO A 371 -13.98 16.91 16.21
CA PRO A 371 -12.66 17.01 16.80
C PRO A 371 -11.60 17.34 15.73
N PHE A 372 -10.75 18.32 16.05
CA PHE A 372 -9.54 18.62 15.32
C PHE A 372 -8.33 18.50 16.23
N TRP A 373 -7.26 17.88 15.75
CA TRP A 373 -5.96 18.08 16.35
C TRP A 373 -5.48 19.49 16.04
N ARG A 374 -5.26 20.29 17.08
CA ARG A 374 -4.61 21.59 17.00
C ARG A 374 -3.15 21.44 17.40
N PHE A 375 -2.26 21.72 16.46
CA PHE A 375 -0.81 21.75 16.70
C PHE A 375 -0.30 23.18 16.66
N ASP A 376 0.34 23.62 17.74
CA ASP A 376 1.07 24.89 17.73
C ASP A 376 2.43 24.63 17.10
N VAL A 377 2.59 25.09 15.86
CA VAL A 377 3.74 24.81 15.00
C VAL A 377 4.54 26.08 14.79
N ASN A 378 5.86 25.95 14.83
CA ASN A 378 6.77 26.93 14.24
C ASN A 378 7.35 26.36 12.94
N PHE A 379 6.91 26.93 11.82
CA PHE A 379 7.33 26.52 10.47
C PHE A 379 8.30 27.55 9.87
N GLU A 380 9.60 27.29 9.93
CA GLU A 380 10.62 28.22 9.47
C GLU A 380 11.12 27.80 8.08
N VAL A 381 10.79 28.58 7.05
CA VAL A 381 11.30 28.36 5.68
C VAL A 381 12.69 28.98 5.56
N THR A 382 13.70 28.16 5.29
CA THR A 382 15.09 28.59 5.17
C THR A 382 15.50 28.89 3.73
N ASP A 383 14.93 28.15 2.77
CA ASP A 383 15.18 28.34 1.34
C ASP A 383 13.93 27.99 0.55
N ARG A 384 13.60 28.81 -0.46
CA ARG A 384 12.45 28.60 -1.33
C ARG A 384 12.79 29.06 -2.73
N LEU A 385 12.76 28.12 -3.68
CA LEU A 385 12.91 28.38 -5.11
C LEU A 385 11.61 28.01 -5.82
N ALA A 386 11.02 28.96 -6.52
CA ALA A 386 9.84 28.76 -7.35
C ALA A 386 10.05 29.41 -8.73
N GLY A 387 9.59 28.75 -9.79
CA GLY A 387 9.59 29.29 -11.14
C GLY A 387 8.24 29.90 -11.51
N GLY A 388 8.24 30.99 -12.28
CA GLY A 388 7.01 31.68 -12.73
C GLY A 388 6.55 32.80 -11.80
N ASP A 389 5.40 33.40 -12.13
CA ASP A 389 4.78 34.43 -11.28
C ASP A 389 4.21 33.79 -10.02
N THR A 390 4.65 34.29 -8.86
CA THR A 390 4.30 33.79 -7.52
C THR A 390 3.38 34.76 -6.76
N SER A 391 2.82 35.76 -7.45
CA SER A 391 1.84 36.71 -6.89
C SER A 391 0.47 36.05 -6.72
N THR A 392 0.36 35.18 -5.72
CA THR A 392 -0.78 34.25 -5.63
C THR A 392 -1.97 34.78 -4.86
N GLY A 393 -1.88 35.93 -4.18
CA GLY A 393 -2.92 36.45 -3.29
C GLY A 393 -3.25 35.52 -2.09
N LEU A 394 -2.68 34.32 -2.05
CA LEU A 394 -2.87 33.32 -1.02
C LEU A 394 -2.05 33.70 0.22
N PRO A 395 -2.65 33.61 1.43
CA PRO A 395 -1.96 33.91 2.67
C PRO A 395 -0.71 33.07 2.84
N ASN A 396 0.36 33.67 3.37
CA ASN A 396 1.51 32.90 3.86
C ASN A 396 1.13 32.22 5.18
N ILE A 397 1.29 30.91 5.24
CA ILE A 397 0.97 30.10 6.41
C ILE A 397 2.22 29.61 7.16
N ALA A 398 3.42 30.10 6.80
CA ALA A 398 4.66 29.86 7.53
C ALA A 398 4.73 30.65 8.85
N GLY A 399 5.72 30.33 9.68
CA GLY A 399 5.95 30.94 10.99
C GLY A 399 5.22 30.23 12.12
N LYS A 400 5.06 30.93 13.24
CA LYS A 400 4.36 30.43 14.42
C LYS A 400 2.85 30.50 14.24
N ARG A 401 2.17 29.35 14.17
CA ARG A 401 0.71 29.29 14.10
C ARG A 401 0.14 27.95 14.53
N SER A 402 -1.16 27.93 14.78
CA SER A 402 -1.88 26.68 15.04
C SER A 402 -2.37 26.06 13.73
N TYR A 403 -2.03 24.79 13.52
CA TYR A 403 -2.52 23.97 12.42
C TYR A 403 -3.62 23.05 12.91
N TYR A 404 -4.63 22.82 12.07
CA TYR A 404 -5.81 22.04 12.43
C TYR A 404 -5.94 20.84 11.50
N ILE A 405 -5.99 19.63 12.07
CA ILE A 405 -6.19 18.37 11.33
C ILE A 405 -7.46 17.70 11.84
N CYS A 406 -8.42 17.46 10.94
CA CYS A 406 -9.68 16.81 11.31
C CYS A 406 -9.40 15.40 11.80
N ALA A 407 -9.84 15.09 13.01
CA ALA A 407 -9.58 13.81 13.64
C ALA A 407 -10.78 12.84 13.55
N ALA A 408 -11.91 13.28 13.02
CA ALA A 408 -13.12 12.46 12.83
C ALA A 408 -13.13 11.73 11.48
N ASP A 409 -13.99 10.71 11.38
CA ASP A 409 -14.27 10.00 10.12
C ASP A 409 -15.16 10.87 9.20
N ILE A 410 -14.54 11.91 8.64
CA ILE A 410 -15.16 12.84 7.71
C ILE A 410 -14.44 12.71 6.37
N PRO A 411 -15.19 12.59 5.25
CA PRO A 411 -14.58 12.50 3.94
C PRO A 411 -13.60 13.65 3.68
N ARG A 412 -12.41 13.33 3.15
CA ARG A 412 -11.32 14.32 2.98
C ARG A 412 -11.72 15.53 2.15
N TYR A 413 -12.52 15.36 1.11
CA TYR A 413 -12.99 16.47 0.28
C TYR A 413 -13.80 17.52 1.05
N LEU A 414 -14.33 17.15 2.22
CA LEU A 414 -15.10 18.01 3.10
C LEU A 414 -14.23 18.54 4.25
N ALA A 415 -13.42 17.68 4.88
CA ALA A 415 -12.57 18.04 6.01
C ALA A 415 -11.39 18.95 5.61
N GLU A 416 -10.76 18.71 4.45
CA GLU A 416 -9.54 19.40 4.04
C GLU A 416 -9.72 20.91 3.81
N PRO A 417 -10.81 21.39 3.17
CA PRO A 417 -11.11 22.82 3.17
C PRO A 417 -11.20 23.43 4.56
N TRP A 418 -11.72 22.70 5.55
CA TRP A 418 -11.80 23.19 6.93
C TRP A 418 -10.44 23.25 7.60
N GLU A 419 -9.60 22.22 7.39
CA GLU A 419 -8.21 22.18 7.89
C GLU A 419 -7.42 23.41 7.40
N ILE A 420 -7.53 23.73 6.11
CA ILE A 420 -6.89 24.88 5.49
C ILE A 420 -7.48 26.19 6.02
N ASP A 421 -8.81 26.35 6.01
CA ASP A 421 -9.48 27.57 6.47
C ASP A 421 -9.18 27.90 7.94
N LEU A 422 -9.30 26.91 8.84
CA LEU A 422 -8.97 27.06 10.26
C LEU A 422 -7.51 27.41 10.47
N THR A 423 -6.61 26.79 9.71
CA THR A 423 -5.18 27.10 9.78
C THR A 423 -4.91 28.52 9.29
N ILE A 424 -5.54 28.95 8.19
CA ILE A 424 -5.40 30.31 7.62
C ILE A 424 -5.95 31.37 8.57
N ARG A 425 -7.23 31.25 8.97
CA ARG A 425 -7.91 32.20 9.85
C ARG A 425 -7.31 32.20 11.25
N ASN A 426 -6.81 31.04 11.70
CA ASN A 426 -6.26 30.79 13.01
C ASN A 426 -7.13 31.40 14.14
N PRO A 427 -8.42 30.99 14.24
CA PRO A 427 -9.37 31.62 15.14
C PRO A 427 -8.94 31.44 16.60
N GLU A 428 -9.22 32.45 17.42
CA GLU A 428 -9.07 32.34 18.86
C GLU A 428 -10.18 31.43 19.42
N ILE A 429 -9.79 30.27 19.94
CA ILE A 429 -10.74 29.31 20.50
C ILE A 429 -11.09 29.74 21.93
N VAL A 430 -12.29 30.30 22.10
CA VAL A 430 -12.83 30.61 23.42
C VAL A 430 -13.37 29.31 24.05
N GLU A 431 -12.71 28.86 25.11
CA GLU A 431 -13.04 27.63 25.82
C GLU A 431 -14.36 27.74 26.58
N VAL A 432 -15.23 26.74 26.43
CA VAL A 432 -16.42 26.59 27.30
C VAL A 432 -16.03 25.77 28.53
N MET A 433 -15.97 26.41 29.71
CA MET A 433 -15.90 25.70 30.99
C MET A 433 -17.28 25.11 31.33
N GLY A 434 -17.57 23.91 30.82
CA GLY A 434 -18.69 23.06 31.23
C GLY A 434 -19.84 22.91 30.23
N GLY A 435 -20.43 21.71 30.21
CA GLY A 435 -21.70 21.40 29.53
C GLY A 435 -21.54 20.57 28.26
N ARG A 436 -21.96 19.31 28.31
CA ARG A 436 -21.90 18.30 27.23
C ARG A 436 -23.11 18.40 26.28
N ASP A 437 -23.55 19.60 25.94
CA ASP A 437 -24.77 19.77 25.13
C ASP A 437 -24.40 19.80 23.63
N GLY A 438 -24.58 18.67 22.96
CA GLY A 438 -24.36 18.47 21.51
C GLY A 438 -23.88 17.06 21.17
N GLU A 439 -23.88 16.70 19.88
CA GLU A 439 -23.36 15.41 19.40
C GLU A 439 -21.84 15.50 19.18
N TYR A 440 -21.04 14.65 19.84
CA TYR A 440 -19.58 14.63 19.68
C TYR A 440 -19.15 13.53 18.72
N ARG A 441 -18.40 13.88 17.69
CA ARG A 441 -17.81 12.89 16.79
C ARG A 441 -16.62 12.16 17.45
N PRO A 442 -16.48 10.86 17.23
CA PRO A 442 -15.33 10.10 17.70
C PRO A 442 -14.05 10.48 16.97
N ILE A 443 -12.91 10.28 17.65
CA ILE A 443 -11.57 10.58 17.13
C ILE A 443 -10.96 9.30 16.56
N PHE A 444 -10.61 9.29 15.28
CA PHE A 444 -10.03 8.15 14.55
C PHE A 444 -8.56 8.35 14.17
N ILE A 445 -8.02 9.55 14.37
CA ILE A 445 -6.62 9.86 14.07
C ILE A 445 -5.90 10.13 15.39
N ASN A 446 -4.82 9.40 15.65
CA ASN A 446 -3.97 9.63 16.82
C ASN A 446 -3.01 10.82 16.61
N GLN A 447 -2.34 11.23 17.69
CA GLN A 447 -1.47 12.40 17.70
C GLN A 447 -0.29 12.28 16.72
N SER A 448 0.35 11.11 16.63
CA SER A 448 1.50 10.89 15.74
C SER A 448 1.11 11.03 14.27
N THR A 449 0.03 10.38 13.84
CA THR A 449 -0.48 10.47 12.47
C THR A 449 -0.94 11.90 12.17
N ALA A 450 -1.62 12.56 13.11
CA ALA A 450 -2.07 13.94 12.93
C ALA A 450 -0.89 14.93 12.84
N ARG A 451 0.21 14.68 13.54
CA ARG A 451 1.44 15.48 13.41
C ARG A 451 2.05 15.35 12.01
N GLU A 452 2.11 14.15 11.45
CA GLU A 452 2.62 13.95 10.09
C GLU A 452 1.71 14.63 9.05
N LEU A 453 0.39 14.52 9.22
CA LEU A 453 -0.61 15.21 8.41
C LEU A 453 -0.45 16.74 8.47
N THR A 454 -0.06 17.28 9.62
CA THR A 454 0.17 18.72 9.81
C THR A 454 1.28 19.24 8.90
N GLU A 455 2.41 18.55 8.87
CA GLU A 455 3.53 18.93 8.00
C GLU A 455 3.13 18.79 6.52
N PHE A 456 2.41 17.73 6.18
CA PHE A 456 1.91 17.53 4.81
C PHE A 456 0.92 18.62 4.37
N LEU A 457 0.03 19.07 5.25
CA LEU A 457 -0.93 20.14 4.95
C LEU A 457 -0.21 21.41 4.48
N TYR A 458 0.88 21.80 5.15
CA TYR A 458 1.70 22.93 4.71
C TYR A 458 2.30 22.70 3.34
N LEU A 459 2.98 21.57 3.15
CA LEU A 459 3.65 21.25 1.88
C LEU A 459 2.68 21.27 0.72
N ARG A 460 1.50 20.66 0.93
CA ARG A 460 0.43 20.65 -0.06
C ARG A 460 -0.07 22.06 -0.38
N TYR A 461 -0.31 22.87 0.65
CA TYR A 461 -0.75 24.25 0.45
C TYR A 461 0.29 25.10 -0.29
N GLU A 462 1.58 24.90 -0.03
CA GLU A 462 2.65 25.59 -0.78
C GLU A 462 2.74 25.13 -2.23
N THR A 463 2.45 23.86 -2.53
CA THR A 463 2.39 23.34 -3.90
C THR A 463 1.15 23.84 -4.67
N GLU A 464 0.00 24.00 -4.01
CA GLU A 464 -1.21 24.53 -4.66
C GLU A 464 -1.10 26.02 -5.05
N LYS A 465 -0.07 26.75 -4.60
CA LYS A 465 0.17 28.14 -4.98
C LYS A 465 0.61 28.24 -6.44
N PRO A 466 0.05 29.17 -7.24
CA PRO A 466 0.55 29.46 -8.58
C PRO A 466 2.07 29.69 -8.64
N GLY A 467 2.68 29.12 -9.67
CA GLY A 467 4.14 28.96 -9.80
C GLY A 467 4.51 27.48 -9.74
N ILE A 468 5.76 27.15 -10.06
CA ILE A 468 6.27 25.78 -9.96
C ILE A 468 7.28 25.73 -8.82
N LEU A 469 6.91 25.09 -7.71
CA LEU A 469 7.82 24.93 -6.56
C LEU A 469 8.96 23.97 -6.94
N GLN A 470 10.21 24.44 -6.84
CA GLN A 470 11.40 23.67 -7.20
C GLN A 470 12.16 23.17 -5.97
N VAL A 471 12.35 24.06 -5.00
CA VAL A 471 13.09 23.75 -3.76
C VAL A 471 12.36 24.38 -2.60
N LEU A 472 12.20 23.61 -1.52
CA LEU A 472 11.71 24.10 -0.25
C LEU A 472 12.54 23.46 0.86
N ARG A 473 13.30 24.27 1.60
CA ARG A 473 13.99 23.86 2.81
C ARG A 473 13.34 24.55 3.98
N TYR A 474 13.08 23.78 5.02
CA TYR A 474 12.35 24.27 6.18
C TYR A 474 12.71 23.50 7.45
N ASN A 475 12.35 24.10 8.59
CA ASN A 475 12.33 23.46 9.88
C ASN A 475 10.89 23.40 10.39
N PHE A 476 10.45 22.22 10.83
CA PHE A 476 9.10 21.97 11.34
C PHE A 476 9.19 21.53 12.80
N THR A 477 8.70 22.38 13.70
CA THR A 477 8.71 22.11 15.14
C THR A 477 7.30 22.25 15.71
N VAL A 478 6.90 21.28 16.52
CA VAL A 478 5.61 21.28 17.22
C VAL A 478 5.88 21.63 18.68
N GLU A 479 5.34 22.74 19.14
CA GLU A 479 5.48 23.23 20.51
C GLU A 479 4.41 22.61 21.43
N ASN A 480 3.19 22.46 20.92
CA ASN A 480 2.06 21.91 21.67
C ASN A 480 1.08 21.17 20.74
N SER A 481 0.29 20.27 21.31
CA SER A 481 -0.76 19.55 20.60
C SER A 481 -1.93 19.25 21.54
N ARG A 482 -3.15 19.46 21.06
CA ARG A 482 -4.36 19.16 21.80
C ARG A 482 -5.51 18.88 20.84
N ILE A 483 -6.59 18.30 21.35
CA ILE A 483 -7.85 18.20 20.61
C ILE A 483 -8.65 19.48 20.81
N VAL A 484 -9.29 19.98 19.76
CA VAL A 484 -10.28 21.05 19.85
C VAL A 484 -11.55 20.56 19.18
N TYR A 485 -12.64 20.53 19.94
CA TYR A 485 -13.96 20.27 19.39
C TYR A 485 -14.56 21.56 18.85
N ILE A 486 -14.82 21.58 17.55
CA ILE A 486 -15.38 22.75 16.85
C ILE A 486 -16.84 22.44 16.49
N PRO A 487 -17.80 23.32 16.83
CA PRO A 487 -19.20 23.11 16.48
C PRO A 487 -19.40 23.31 14.97
N TYR A 488 -20.12 22.38 14.35
CA TYR A 488 -20.63 22.52 12.99
C TYR A 488 -22.13 22.22 12.99
N TYR A 489 -22.89 22.99 12.23
CA TYR A 489 -24.32 22.76 12.05
C TYR A 489 -24.55 22.03 10.74
N LYS A 490 -25.26 20.90 10.81
CA LYS A 490 -25.55 20.08 9.65
C LYS A 490 -26.92 20.44 9.08
N GLU A 491 -26.94 20.95 7.86
CA GLU A 491 -28.17 21.21 7.10
C GLU A 491 -28.16 20.35 5.82
N GLN A 492 -29.04 19.35 5.77
CA GLN A 492 -29.08 18.34 4.71
C GLN A 492 -27.73 17.62 4.51
N ALA A 493 -26.97 17.98 3.48
CA ALA A 493 -25.67 17.42 3.11
C ALA A 493 -24.50 18.40 3.32
N SER A 494 -24.77 19.60 3.83
CA SER A 494 -23.79 20.66 4.05
C SER A 494 -23.53 20.86 5.54
N TYR A 495 -22.29 21.22 5.87
CA TYR A 495 -21.92 21.63 7.22
C TYR A 495 -21.56 23.11 7.20
N ILE A 496 -22.04 23.83 8.21
CA ILE A 496 -21.76 25.24 8.42
C ILE A 496 -20.90 25.35 9.69
N PRO A 497 -19.68 25.90 9.63
CA PRO A 497 -18.85 26.07 10.80
C PRO A 497 -19.54 27.03 11.78
N GLY A 498 -19.51 26.68 13.06
CA GLY A 498 -20.08 27.49 14.13
C GLY A 498 -19.13 28.51 14.73
N ILE A 499 -17.98 28.79 14.11
CA ILE A 499 -16.92 29.70 14.61
C ILE A 499 -16.30 30.61 13.55
#